data_AF-A0A1F7VC70-F1
#
_entry.id   AF-A0A1F7VC70-F1
#
_cell.length_a   1.000
_cell.length_b   1.000
_cell.length_c   1.000
_cell.angle_alpha   90.00
_cell.angle_beta   90.00
_cell.angle_gamma   90.00
#
_symmetry.space_group_name_H-M   'P 1'
#
loop_
_entity.id
_entity.type
_entity.pdbx_description
1 polymer ?
#
loop_
_entity_poly.entity_id
_entity_poly.type
_entity_poly.pdbx_seq_one_letter_code
_entity_poly.pdbx_strand_id
1 'polypeptide(L)'
;MRTSHLMPKFIRGYVGFVEAFLLVRFVMALLPGQSEFVAWWLAITNPLFTPFSRFVSFPRQTAIFTIEFSTLATMILYVVTAELIIALFYWGQFLVKKYHNEGDDNATN
;
A
#
# COMPACT_ATOMS: atom_id res chain seq x y z
N MET A 1 -14.41 -6.33 -22.85
CA MET A 1 -14.47 -5.91 -21.42
C MET A 1 -13.89 -6.98 -20.47
N ARG A 2 -12.60 -7.35 -20.58
CA ARG A 2 -11.99 -8.37 -19.68
C ARG A 2 -10.87 -7.82 -18.77
N THR A 3 -10.37 -6.62 -19.06
CA THR A 3 -9.24 -5.98 -18.37
C THR A 3 -9.63 -5.15 -17.15
N SER A 4 -10.90 -4.74 -17.02
CA SER A 4 -11.40 -3.90 -15.91
C SER A 4 -11.24 -4.56 -14.53
N HIS A 5 -11.21 -5.90 -14.47
CA HIS A 5 -11.02 -6.64 -13.22
C HIS A 5 -9.55 -6.95 -12.91
N LEU A 6 -8.63 -6.75 -13.86
CA LEU A 6 -7.21 -7.05 -13.66
C LEU A 6 -6.52 -5.95 -12.85
N MET A 7 -6.87 -4.68 -13.08
CA MET A 7 -6.24 -3.55 -12.39
C MET A 7 -6.45 -3.57 -10.86
N PRO A 8 -7.69 -3.76 -10.33
CA PRO A 8 -7.89 -3.84 -8.88
C PRO A 8 -7.22 -5.08 -8.27
N LYS A 9 -7.21 -6.21 -8.98
CA LYS A 9 -6.52 -7.43 -8.54
C LYS A 9 -5.01 -7.24 -8.47
N PHE A 10 -4.42 -6.57 -9.47
CA PHE A 10 -3.01 -6.25 -9.49
C PHE A 10 -2.62 -5.32 -8.33
N ILE A 11 -3.41 -4.26 -8.08
CA ILE A 11 -3.18 -3.33 -6.97
C ILE A 11 -3.20 -4.09 -5.63
N ARG A 12 -4.22 -4.93 -5.41
CA ARG A 12 -4.33 -5.75 -4.18
C ARG A 12 -3.17 -6.73 -4.03
N GLY A 13 -2.76 -7.37 -5.13
CA GLY A 13 -1.60 -8.27 -5.12
C GLY A 13 -0.30 -7.56 -4.77
N TYR A 14 -0.06 -6.38 -5.36
CA TYR A 14 1.11 -5.55 -5.05
C TYR A 14 1.11 -5.09 -3.60
N VAL A 15 -0.03 -4.62 -3.10
CA VAL A 15 -0.17 -4.15 -1.71
C VAL A 15 0.03 -5.29 -0.72
N GLY A 16 -0.58 -6.46 -0.97
CA GLY A 16 -0.37 -7.64 -0.14
C GLY A 16 1.10 -8.11 -0.14
N PHE A 17 1.80 -7.99 -1.27
CA PHE A 17 3.24 -8.24 -1.34
C PHE A 17 4.04 -7.24 -0.48
N VAL A 18 3.78 -5.95 -0.61
CA VAL A 18 4.45 -4.91 0.19
C VAL A 18 4.17 -5.09 1.69
N GLU A 19 2.92 -5.36 2.06
CA GLU A 19 2.53 -5.63 3.44
C GLU A 19 3.24 -6.86 4.01
N ALA A 20 3.36 -7.95 3.24
CA ALA A 20 4.08 -9.14 3.71
C ALA A 20 5.54 -8.79 4.04
N PHE A 21 6.22 -8.00 3.21
CA PHE A 21 7.59 -7.56 3.48
C PHE A 21 7.69 -6.67 4.71
N LEU A 22 6.74 -5.74 4.89
CA LEU A 22 6.68 -4.88 6.07
C LEU A 22 6.31 -5.65 7.34
N LEU A 23 5.48 -6.69 7.26
CA LEU A 23 5.15 -7.57 8.37
C LEU A 23 6.38 -8.37 8.80
N VAL A 24 7.12 -8.95 7.84
CA VAL A 24 8.39 -9.64 8.14
C VAL A 24 9.38 -8.66 8.78
N ARG A 25 9.47 -7.43 8.26
CA ARG A 25 10.28 -6.37 8.85
C ARG A 25 9.87 -6.08 10.30
N PHE A 26 8.58 -5.93 10.55
CA PHE A 26 8.02 -5.68 11.88
C PHE A 26 8.36 -6.82 12.85
N VAL A 27 8.19 -8.08 12.44
CA VAL A 27 8.54 -9.25 13.25
C VAL A 27 10.03 -9.31 13.54
N MET A 28 10.88 -9.06 12.54
CA MET A 28 12.34 -9.05 12.72
C MET A 28 12.82 -7.94 13.67
N ALA A 29 12.17 -6.78 13.67
CA ALA A 29 12.48 -5.69 14.59
C ALA A 29 12.21 -6.02 16.07
N LEU A 30 11.39 -7.05 16.34
CA LEU A 30 11.10 -7.55 17.69
C LEU A 30 12.14 -8.57 18.20
N LEU A 31 13.03 -9.08 17.34
CA LEU A 31 14.01 -10.09 17.74
C LEU A 31 15.21 -9.43 18.46
N PRO A 32 15.58 -9.91 19.67
CA PRO A 32 16.76 -9.43 20.38
C PRO A 32 18.04 -9.96 19.72
N GLY A 33 19.02 -9.07 19.52
CA GLY A 33 20.25 -9.39 18.79
C GLY A 33 20.07 -9.21 17.29
N GLN A 34 20.47 -8.06 16.76
CA GLN A 34 20.42 -7.80 15.33
C GLN A 34 21.50 -8.63 14.63
N SER A 35 21.10 -9.79 14.08
CA SER A 35 21.95 -10.54 13.16
C SER A 35 22.17 -9.74 11.87
N GLU A 36 23.26 -10.04 11.15
CA GLU A 36 23.56 -9.40 9.85
C GLU A 36 22.40 -9.54 8.86
N PHE A 37 21.67 -10.66 8.92
CA PHE A 37 20.48 -10.88 8.12
C PHE A 37 19.33 -9.91 8.46
N VAL A 38 19.08 -9.66 9.76
CA VAL A 38 18.06 -8.69 10.18
C VAL A 38 18.45 -7.28 9.73
N ALA A 39 19.72 -6.90 9.88
CA ALA A 39 20.21 -5.61 9.41
C ALA A 39 20.06 -5.46 7.88
N TRP A 40 20.39 -6.49 7.11
CA TRP A 40 20.18 -6.54 5.67
C TRP A 40 18.68 -6.41 5.29
N TRP A 41 17.79 -7.12 5.98
CA TRP A 41 16.35 -7.06 5.73
C TRP A 41 15.77 -5.67 6.06
N LEU A 42 16.21 -5.06 7.16
CA LEU A 42 15.83 -3.68 7.51
C LEU A 42 16.35 -2.67 6.48
N ALA A 43 17.50 -2.91 5.85
CA ALA A 43 18.01 -2.05 4.79
C ALA A 43 17.19 -2.16 3.49
N ILE A 44 16.89 -3.39 3.04
CA ILE A 44 16.18 -3.61 1.76
C ILE A 44 14.71 -3.15 1.81
N THR A 45 14.09 -3.20 2.99
CA THR A 45 12.69 -2.75 3.19
C THR A 45 12.58 -1.27 3.54
N ASN A 46 13.69 -0.56 3.77
CA ASN A 46 13.67 0.86 4.11
C ASN A 46 13.04 1.76 3.02
N PRO A 47 13.25 1.51 1.71
CA PRO A 47 12.57 2.26 0.65
C PRO A 47 11.04 2.18 0.70
N LEU A 48 10.48 1.05 1.18
CA LEU A 48 9.03 0.89 1.36
C LEU A 48 8.47 1.81 2.44
N PHE A 49 9.34 2.29 3.34
CA PHE A 49 9.00 3.23 4.39
C PHE A 49 9.03 4.69 3.92
N THR A 50 9.87 4.97 2.93
CA THR A 50 10.24 6.33 2.53
C THR A 50 9.06 7.19 2.09
N PRO A 51 8.05 6.69 1.35
CA PRO A 51 6.89 7.47 0.93
C PRO A 51 6.07 8.06 2.08
N PHE A 52 6.06 7.38 3.23
CA PHE A 52 5.25 7.75 4.38
C PHE A 52 6.05 8.35 5.54
N SER A 53 7.38 8.44 5.40
CA SER A 53 8.29 8.95 6.42
C SER A 53 7.92 10.35 6.95
N ARG A 54 7.33 11.21 6.12
CA ARG A 54 6.86 12.56 6.51
C ARG A 54 5.59 12.54 7.37
N PHE A 55 4.75 11.51 7.21
CA PHE A 55 3.50 11.35 7.96
C PHE A 55 3.68 10.51 9.22
N VAL A 56 4.74 9.68 9.23
CA VAL A 56 4.97 8.66 10.24
C VAL A 56 6.35 8.88 10.86
N SER A 57 6.45 9.88 11.73
CA SER A 57 7.65 10.16 12.53
C SER A 57 7.42 9.72 13.97
N PHE A 58 7.64 8.43 14.25
CA PHE A 58 7.65 7.93 15.63
C PHE A 58 9.09 7.85 16.12
N PRO A 59 9.42 8.43 17.28
CA PRO A 59 10.75 8.27 17.87
C PRO A 59 11.00 6.78 18.13
N ARG A 60 12.15 6.27 17.66
CA ARG A 60 12.60 4.92 18.02
C ARG A 60 12.79 4.88 19.53
N GLN A 61 11.86 4.28 20.28
CA GLN A 61 12.05 4.06 21.70
C GLN A 61 13.09 2.96 21.89
N THR A 62 14.26 3.36 22.38
CA THR A 62 15.37 2.48 22.71
C THR A 62 15.22 1.94 24.13
N ALA A 63 14.76 0.70 24.26
CA ALA A 63 15.10 -0.20 25.36
C ALA A 63 14.64 -1.62 24.98
N ILE A 64 15.55 -2.42 24.42
CA ILE A 64 15.43 -3.89 24.27
C ILE A 64 14.44 -4.38 23.17
N PHE A 65 13.29 -3.74 22.96
CA PHE A 65 12.38 -4.02 21.85
C PHE A 65 12.14 -2.74 21.03
N THR A 66 12.53 -2.75 19.75
CA THR A 66 12.19 -1.63 18.86
C THR A 66 10.78 -1.89 18.34
N ILE A 67 9.76 -1.41 19.05
CA ILE A 67 8.41 -1.43 18.50
C ILE A 67 8.37 -0.41 17.36
N GLU A 68 8.56 -0.89 16.13
CA GLU A 68 8.44 -0.07 14.92
C GLU A 68 6.96 0.23 14.64
N PHE A 69 6.32 1.04 15.50
CA PHE A 69 4.97 1.60 15.26
C PHE A 69 4.87 2.30 13.91
N SER A 70 6.00 2.81 13.44
CA SER A 70 6.14 3.36 12.13
C SER A 70 5.83 2.32 11.04
N THR A 71 6.34 1.08 11.15
CA THR A 71 6.08 -0.04 10.23
C THR A 71 4.63 -0.43 10.21
N LEU A 72 3.99 -0.51 11.37
CA LEU A 72 2.55 -0.76 11.47
C LEU A 72 1.74 0.36 10.79
N ALA A 73 2.05 1.63 11.08
CA ALA A 73 1.36 2.77 10.48
C ALA A 73 1.54 2.82 8.95
N THR A 74 2.74 2.53 8.45
CA THR A 74 3.01 2.43 7.01
C THR A 74 2.22 1.32 6.34
N MET A 75 2.06 0.15 6.99
CA MET A 75 1.20 -0.92 6.46
C MET A 75 -0.25 -0.43 6.30
N ILE A 76 -0.80 0.22 7.33
CA ILE A 76 -2.16 0.78 7.28
C ILE A 76 -2.29 1.79 6.13
N LEU A 77 -1.30 2.67 5.96
CA LEU A 77 -1.31 3.67 4.88
C LEU A 77 -1.27 3.03 3.49
N TYR A 78 -0.54 1.92 3.31
CA TYR A 78 -0.56 1.17 2.06
C TYR A 78 -1.96 0.61 1.76
N VAL A 79 -2.65 0.03 2.75
CA VAL A 79 -4.03 -0.47 2.58
C VAL A 79 -5.00 0.65 2.23
N VAL A 80 -4.96 1.76 2.98
CA VAL A 80 -5.84 2.92 2.75
C VAL A 80 -5.60 3.51 1.36
N THR A 81 -4.34 3.68 0.97
CA THR A 81 -3.97 4.21 -0.36
C THR A 81 -4.45 3.27 -1.47
N ALA A 82 -4.31 1.96 -1.29
CA ALA A 82 -4.75 0.96 -2.26
C ALA A 82 -6.26 1.01 -2.50
N GLU A 83 -7.05 1.01 -1.43
CA GLU A 83 -8.51 1.07 -1.53
C GLU A 83 -8.97 2.41 -2.13
N LEU A 84 -8.28 3.53 -1.83
CA LEU A 84 -8.57 4.81 -2.47
C LEU A 84 -8.32 4.78 -3.98
N ILE A 85 -7.20 4.19 -4.43
CA ILE A 85 -6.89 4.05 -5.86
C ILE A 85 -7.94 3.18 -6.56
N ILE A 86 -8.34 2.07 -5.93
CA ILE A 86 -9.36 1.16 -6.47
C ILE A 86 -10.72 1.86 -6.56
N ALA A 87 -11.12 2.59 -5.51
CA ALA A 87 -12.36 3.36 -5.52
C ALA A 87 -12.36 4.40 -6.64
N LEU A 88 -11.25 5.13 -6.81
CA LEU A 88 -11.10 6.11 -7.88
C LEU A 88 -11.17 5.47 -9.27
N PHE A 89 -10.57 4.28 -9.45
CA PHE A 89 -10.64 3.53 -10.69
C PHE A 89 -12.09 3.17 -11.05
N TYR A 90 -12.87 2.66 -10.10
CA TYR A 90 -14.28 2.35 -10.32
C TYR A 90 -15.12 3.59 -10.61
N TRP A 91 -14.86 4.68 -9.88
CA TRP A 91 -15.51 5.96 -10.12
C TRP A 91 -15.25 6.49 -11.54
N GLY A 92 -14.00 6.42 -12.00
CA GLY A 92 -13.64 6.82 -13.37
C GLY A 92 -14.37 5.99 -14.44
N GLN A 93 -14.45 4.66 -14.25
CA GLN A 93 -15.20 3.78 -15.16
C GLN A 93 -16.70 4.10 -15.19
N PHE A 94 -17.29 4.44 -14.04
CA PHE A 94 -18.68 4.86 -13.94
C PHE A 94 -18.93 6.15 -14.74
N LEU A 95 -18.08 7.16 -14.58
CA LEU A 95 -18.19 8.42 -15.33
C LEU A 95 -18.08 8.19 -16.84
N VAL A 96 -17.07 7.45 -17.29
CA VAL A 96 -16.89 7.14 -18.73
C VAL A 96 -18.14 6.48 -19.32
N LYS A 97 -18.73 5.51 -18.60
CA LYS A 97 -19.94 4.83 -19.06
C LYS A 97 -21.15 5.79 -19.12
N LYS A 98 -21.28 6.67 -18.13
CA LYS A 98 -22.37 7.66 -18.08
C LYS A 98 -22.30 8.63 -19.27
N TYR A 99 -21.13 9.21 -19.53
CA TYR A 99 -20.95 10.18 -20.61
C TYR A 99 -21.06 9.56 -22.01
N HIS A 100 -20.71 8.27 -22.17
CA HIS A 100 -20.86 7.61 -23.46
C HIS A 100 -22.34 7.34 -23.78
N ASN A 101 -23.12 6.89 -22.81
CA ASN A 101 -24.55 6.61 -22.99
C ASN A 101 -25.37 7.89 -23.25
N GLU A 102 -25.06 9.00 -22.57
CA GLU A 102 -25.74 10.29 -22.80
C GLU A 102 -25.41 10.91 -24.19
N GLY A 103 -24.28 10.52 -24.80
CA GLY A 103 -23.91 10.95 -26.15
C GLY A 103 -24.68 10.21 -27.24
N ASP A 104 -24.91 8.91 -27.07
CA ASP A 104 -25.65 8.09 -28.04
C ASP A 104 -27.15 8.44 -28.06
N ASP A 105 -27.76 8.69 -26.90
CA ASP A 105 -29.19 9.06 -26.79
C ASP A 105 -29.53 10.38 -27.50
N ASN A 106 -28.55 11.30 -27.59
CA ASN A 106 -28.70 12.58 -28.29
C ASN A 106 -28.45 12.48 -29.81
N ALA A 107 -27.81 11.41 -30.30
CA ALA A 107 -27.55 11.19 -31.72
C ALA A 107 -28.71 10.47 -32.44
N THR A 108 -29.65 9.88 -31.69
CA THR A 108 -30.80 9.13 -32.20
C THR A 108 -32.12 9.91 -32.25
N ASN A 109 -32.14 11.17 -31.82
CA ASN A 109 -33.27 12.10 -31.95
C ASN A 109 -32.98 13.17 -32.99
#